data_AF-A0A839JPA4-F1
#
_entry.id   AF-A0A839JPA4-F1
#
_cell.length_a   1.000
_cell.length_b   1.000
_cell.length_c   1.000
_cell.angle_alpha   90.00
_cell.angle_beta   90.00
_cell.angle_gamma   90.00
#
_symmetry.space_group_name_H-M   'P 1'
#
loop_
_entity.id
_entity.type
_entity.pdbx_description
1 polymer ?
#
loop_
_entity_poly.entity_id
_entity_poly.type
_entity_poly.pdbx_seq_one_letter_code
_entity_poly.pdbx_strand_id
1 'polypeptide(L)'
;MIALTICIAHDLALLTNEGFMEVDAPLLHPFQGDSTSRPIFAETATYDGLRFTLASSPELYLKKLLDFSKPWKRMSIHDTLLEKLGKDLYELDYDELVNTARRVGI
;
A
#
# COMPACT_ATOMS: atom_id res chain seq x y z
N MET A 1 -10.41 -23.72 -0.98
CA MET A 1 -9.94 -23.66 -2.39
C MET A 1 -10.97 -22.97 -3.27
N ILE A 2 -12.19 -23.51 -3.47
CA ILE A 2 -13.20 -22.93 -4.38
C ILE A 2 -13.59 -21.48 -4.02
N ALA A 3 -13.87 -21.17 -2.75
CA ALA A 3 -14.27 -19.81 -2.34
C ALA A 3 -13.19 -18.74 -2.60
N LEU A 4 -11.91 -19.07 -2.37
CA LEU A 4 -10.79 -18.14 -2.62
C LEU A 4 -10.67 -17.83 -4.11
N THR A 5 -10.78 -18.86 -4.96
CA THR A 5 -10.75 -18.69 -6.41
C THR A 5 -11.91 -17.82 -6.91
N ILE A 6 -13.10 -17.98 -6.32
CA ILE A 6 -14.26 -17.15 -6.65
C ILE A 6 -14.01 -15.68 -6.28
N CYS A 7 -13.49 -15.40 -5.08
CA CYS A 7 -13.17 -14.03 -4.68
C CYS A 7 -12.15 -13.39 -5.62
N ILE A 8 -11.05 -14.09 -5.94
CA ILE A 8 -10.01 -13.57 -6.84
C ILE A 8 -10.59 -13.29 -8.23
N ALA A 9 -11.38 -14.21 -8.79
CA ALA A 9 -11.99 -14.04 -10.11
C ALA A 9 -13.01 -12.88 -10.12
N HIS A 10 -13.79 -12.72 -9.05
CA HIS A 10 -14.73 -11.63 -8.89
C HIS A 10 -14.02 -10.26 -8.85
N ASP A 11 -12.97 -10.13 -8.04
CA ASP A 11 -12.24 -8.88 -7.89
C ASP A 11 -11.53 -8.49 -9.19
N LEU A 12 -10.96 -9.46 -9.91
CA LEU A 12 -10.38 -9.23 -11.22
C LEU A 12 -11.43 -8.77 -12.25
N ALA A 13 -12.62 -9.38 -12.25
CA ALA A 13 -13.71 -8.98 -13.13
C ALA A 13 -14.22 -7.56 -12.82
N LEU A 14 -14.31 -7.20 -11.53
CA LEU A 14 -14.67 -5.85 -11.10
C LEU A 14 -13.65 -4.82 -11.59
N LEU A 15 -12.36 -5.07 -11.36
CA LEU A 15 -11.28 -4.16 -11.79
C LEU A 15 -11.22 -4.04 -13.32
N THR A 16 -11.41 -5.15 -14.04
CA THR A 16 -11.44 -5.14 -15.51
C THR A 16 -12.61 -4.31 -16.05
N ASN A 17 -13.79 -4.41 -15.44
CA ASN A 17 -14.97 -3.63 -15.83
C ASN A 17 -14.80 -2.12 -15.57
N GLU A 18 -14.03 -1.75 -14.54
CA GLU A 18 -13.64 -0.37 -14.25
C GLU A 18 -12.49 0.14 -15.15
N GLY A 19 -12.00 -0.68 -16.08
CA GLY A 19 -10.98 -0.31 -17.06
C GLY A 19 -9.53 -0.46 -16.57
N PHE A 20 -9.29 -1.15 -15.45
CA PHE A 20 -7.94 -1.45 -14.97
C PHE A 20 -7.32 -2.59 -15.79
N MET A 21 -6.00 -2.49 -16.02
CA MET A 21 -5.21 -3.51 -16.71
C MET A 21 -4.46 -4.36 -15.68
N GLU A 22 -4.54 -5.69 -15.80
CA GLU A 22 -3.72 -6.62 -15.03
C GLU A 22 -2.27 -6.55 -15.52
N VAL A 23 -1.33 -6.37 -14.60
CA VAL A 23 0.09 -6.24 -14.89
C VAL A 23 0.94 -7.01 -13.89
N ASP A 24 1.98 -7.67 -14.39
CA ASP A 24 2.95 -8.36 -13.55
C ASP A 24 4.02 -7.38 -13.04
N ALA A 25 4.27 -7.40 -11.73
CA ALA A 25 5.36 -6.67 -11.09
C ALA A 25 6.48 -7.65 -10.68
N PRO A 26 7.76 -7.24 -10.78
CA PRO A 26 8.87 -8.11 -10.41
C PRO A 26 8.86 -8.42 -8.90
N LEU A 27 8.98 -9.70 -8.56
CA LEU A 27 9.06 -10.16 -7.17
C LEU A 27 10.44 -9.99 -6.54
N LEU A 28 11.50 -9.99 -7.36
CA LEU A 28 12.87 -9.77 -6.90
C LEU A 28 13.35 -8.42 -7.42
N HIS A 29 13.80 -7.56 -6.51
CA HIS A 29 14.33 -6.23 -6.83
C HIS A 29 15.63 -5.96 -6.04
N PRO A 30 16.53 -5.07 -6.53
CA PRO A 30 17.85 -4.88 -5.92
C PRO A 30 17.84 -4.12 -4.60
N PHE A 31 16.74 -3.43 -4.27
CA PHE A 31 16.57 -2.70 -3.01
C PHE A 31 15.10 -2.74 -2.57
N GLN A 32 14.88 -2.68 -1.26
CA GLN A 32 13.55 -2.54 -0.69
C GLN A 32 13.17 -1.05 -0.63
N GLY A 33 12.14 -0.67 -1.38
CA GLY A 33 11.65 0.72 -1.46
C GLY A 33 10.12 0.81 -1.53
N ASP A 34 9.44 -0.26 -1.15
CA ASP A 34 8.03 -0.53 -1.35
C ASP A 34 7.23 -0.51 -0.03
N SER A 35 7.87 -0.78 1.12
CA SER A 35 7.24 -0.66 2.44
C SER A 35 8.26 -0.49 3.58
N THR A 36 7.78 -0.28 4.80
CA THR A 36 8.58 -0.27 6.04
C THR A 36 8.73 -1.67 6.68
N SER A 37 8.38 -2.73 5.96
CA SER A 37 8.50 -4.11 6.48
C SER A 37 9.96 -4.55 6.57
N ARG A 38 10.22 -5.60 7.36
CA ARG A 38 11.57 -6.18 7.43
C ARG A 38 11.88 -6.94 6.12
N PRO A 39 12.99 -6.64 5.41
CA PRO A 39 13.30 -7.28 4.14
C PRO A 39 13.57 -8.78 4.31
N ILE A 40 13.09 -9.56 3.33
CA ILE A 40 13.59 -10.90 3.08
C ILE A 40 14.59 -10.81 1.94
N PHE A 41 15.80 -11.32 2.17
CA PHE A 41 16.86 -11.34 1.17
C PHE A 41 16.98 -12.73 0.56
N ALA A 42 17.17 -12.76 -0.76
CA ALA A 42 17.43 -13.96 -1.53
C ALA A 42 18.72 -13.77 -2.35
N GLU A 43 19.58 -14.78 -2.35
CA GLU A 43 20.77 -14.82 -3.21
C GLU A 43 20.49 -15.79 -4.37
N THR A 44 20.81 -15.34 -5.58
CA THR A 44 20.60 -16.15 -6.78
C THR A 44 21.92 -16.77 -7.23
N ALA A 45 21.93 -18.08 -7.43
CA ALA A 45 23.11 -18.78 -7.93
C ALA A 45 23.52 -18.36 -9.36
N THR A 46 22.57 -17.89 -10.18
CA THR A 46 22.78 -17.52 -11.59
C THR A 46 23.47 -16.17 -11.80
N TYR A 47 23.52 -15.33 -10.77
CA TYR A 47 24.09 -13.98 -10.86
C TYR A 47 25.22 -13.79 -9.85
N ASP A 48 26.12 -14.76 -9.73
CA ASP A 48 27.35 -14.66 -8.92
C ASP A 48 27.12 -14.19 -7.46
N GLY A 49 26.04 -14.65 -6.84
CA GLY A 49 25.73 -14.30 -5.45
C GLY A 49 25.17 -12.89 -5.27
N LEU A 50 24.65 -12.26 -6.34
CA LEU A 50 23.88 -11.02 -6.19
C LEU A 50 22.70 -11.24 -5.22
N ARG A 51 22.58 -10.28 -4.31
CA ARG A 51 21.56 -10.27 -3.27
C ARG A 51 20.38 -9.41 -3.72
N PHE A 52 19.22 -10.03 -3.80
CA PHE A 52 17.95 -9.39 -4.09
C PHE A 52 17.09 -9.32 -2.83
N THR A 53 16.19 -8.35 -2.78
CA THR A 53 15.09 -8.33 -1.81
C THR A 53 13.82 -8.86 -2.47
N LEU A 54 13.03 -9.59 -1.69
CA LEU A 54 11.69 -10.01 -2.09
C LEU A 54 10.72 -8.84 -1.92
N ALA A 55 9.90 -8.59 -2.94
CA ALA A 55 8.89 -7.54 -2.92
C ALA A 55 7.86 -7.80 -1.82
N SER A 56 7.72 -6.83 -0.94
CA SER A 56 6.66 -6.76 0.08
C SER A 56 5.39 -6.10 -0.46
N SER A 57 5.53 -5.22 -1.46
CA SER A 57 4.44 -4.54 -2.16
C SER A 57 4.82 -4.28 -3.63
N PRO A 58 3.87 -4.39 -4.58
CA PRO A 58 4.12 -4.06 -5.99
C PRO A 58 4.17 -2.55 -6.28
N GLU A 59 3.91 -1.70 -5.27
CA GLU A 59 3.72 -0.24 -5.41
C GLU A 59 4.86 0.46 -6.18
N LEU A 60 6.12 0.16 -5.86
CA LEU A 60 7.28 0.84 -6.46
C LEU A 60 7.31 0.70 -7.99
N TYR A 61 6.90 -0.44 -8.52
CA TYR A 61 6.88 -0.70 -9.95
C TYR A 61 5.55 -0.27 -10.58
N LEU A 62 4.43 -0.44 -9.88
CA LEU A 62 3.14 0.06 -10.35
C LEU A 62 3.14 1.58 -10.55
N LYS A 63 3.77 2.35 -9.64
CA LYS A 63 3.93 3.81 -9.79
C LYS A 63 4.65 4.23 -11.07
N LYS A 64 5.48 3.37 -11.66
CA LYS A 64 6.13 3.65 -12.94
C LYS A 64 5.18 3.47 -14.13
N LEU A 65 4.13 2.68 -13.95
CA LEU A 65 3.11 2.37 -14.98
C LEU A 65 1.88 3.27 -14.87
N LEU A 66 1.63 3.84 -13.70
CA LEU A 66 0.50 4.72 -13.46
C LEU A 66 0.66 6.06 -14.19
N ASP A 67 -0.35 6.43 -14.97
CA ASP A 67 -0.52 7.79 -15.45
C ASP A 67 -1.11 8.64 -14.32
N PHE A 68 -0.34 9.61 -13.82
CA PHE A 68 -0.77 10.59 -12.82
C PHE A 68 -1.49 11.80 -13.47
N SER A 69 -2.07 11.64 -14.66
CA SER A 69 -2.87 12.68 -15.31
C SER A 69 -4.08 13.08 -14.45
N LYS A 70 -4.32 14.39 -14.39
CA LYS A 70 -5.30 15.01 -13.50
C LYS A 70 -6.73 14.87 -14.05
N PRO A 71 -7.77 14.98 -13.20
CA PRO A 71 -7.73 15.44 -11.80
C PRO A 71 -7.92 14.32 -10.76
N TRP A 72 -6.94 14.21 -9.87
CA TRP A 72 -7.05 13.39 -8.66
C TRP A 72 -7.81 14.15 -7.58
N LYS A 73 -8.76 13.48 -6.92
CA LYS A 73 -9.40 14.01 -5.71
C LYS A 73 -8.33 14.16 -4.63
N ARG A 74 -8.07 15.40 -4.23
CA ARG A 74 -7.17 15.72 -3.11
C ARG A 74 -8.00 15.81 -1.84
N MET A 75 -7.58 15.08 -0.81
CA MET A 75 -8.15 15.18 0.52
C MET A 75 -6.99 15.29 1.51
N SER A 76 -7.05 16.31 2.37
CA SER A 76 -6.05 16.46 3.43
C SER A 76 -6.35 15.44 4.52
N ILE A 77 -5.29 14.78 5.02
CA ILE A 77 -5.40 13.91 6.20
C ILE A 77 -5.95 14.70 7.38
N HIS A 78 -5.48 15.94 7.57
CA HIS A 78 -5.99 16.84 8.60
C HIS A 78 -7.50 17.04 8.49
N ASP A 79 -7.98 17.50 7.35
CA ASP A 79 -9.41 17.83 7.16
C ASP A 79 -10.29 16.58 7.29
N THR A 80 -9.80 15.44 6.80
CA THR A 80 -10.51 14.16 6.90
C THR A 80 -10.58 13.67 8.35
N LEU A 81 -9.51 13.83 9.12
CA LEU A 81 -9.47 13.47 10.54
C LEU A 81 -10.32 14.42 11.37
N LEU A 82 -10.27 15.72 11.07
CA LEU A 82 -11.11 16.74 11.73
C LEU A 82 -12.59 16.48 11.49
N GLU A 83 -12.99 16.16 10.25
CA GLU A 83 -14.37 15.80 9.91
C GLU A 83 -14.82 14.53 10.65
N LYS A 84 -13.99 13.49 10.66
CA LYS A 84 -14.34 12.19 11.25
C LYS A 84 -14.30 12.15 12.77
N LEU A 85 -13.36 12.87 13.38
CA LEU A 85 -13.11 12.82 14.83
C LEU A 85 -13.70 14.03 15.56
N GLY A 86 -14.07 15.09 14.84
CA GLY A 86 -14.60 16.34 15.40
C GLY A 86 -13.61 17.11 16.28
N LYS A 87 -12.32 16.74 16.23
CA LYS A 87 -11.23 17.34 17.00
C LYS A 87 -10.02 17.49 16.11
N ASP A 88 -9.38 18.64 16.18
CA ASP A 88 -8.07 18.83 15.56
C ASP A 88 -7.03 18.07 16.40
N LEU A 89 -6.31 17.16 15.75
CA LEU A 89 -5.28 16.35 16.40
C LEU A 89 -3.93 17.09 16.52
N TYR A 90 -3.72 18.17 15.76
CA TYR A 90 -2.45 18.91 15.76
C TYR A 90 -2.30 19.82 16.97
N GLU A 91 -3.41 20.21 17.59
CA GLU A 91 -3.42 21.06 18.79
C GLU A 91 -3.40 20.25 20.11
N LEU A 92 -3.52 18.91 20.03
CA LEU A 92 -3.58 18.04 21.20
C LEU A 92 -2.19 17.73 21.76
N ASP A 93 -2.10 17.66 23.08
CA ASP A 93 -0.90 17.16 23.75
C ASP A 93 -0.75 15.63 23.58
N TYR A 94 0.46 15.11 23.77
CA TYR A 94 0.76 13.68 23.61
C TYR A 94 -0.17 12.79 24.44
N ASP A 95 -0.44 13.18 25.69
CA ASP A 95 -1.33 12.42 26.57
C ASP A 95 -2.78 12.44 26.08
N GLU A 96 -3.22 13.55 25.50
CA GLU A 96 -4.57 13.71 24.92
C GLU A 96 -4.74 12.91 23.62
N LEU A 97 -3.68 12.82 22.81
CA LEU A 97 -3.63 11.97 21.62
C LEU A 97 -3.76 10.50 21.99
N VAL A 98 -3.01 10.03 22.99
CA VAL A 98 -3.09 8.64 23.46
C VAL A 98 -4.48 8.33 24.02
N ASN A 99 -5.08 9.24 24.79
CA ASN A 99 -6.44 9.06 25.29
C ASN A 99 -7.49 9.06 24.16
N THR A 100 -7.28 9.87 23.12
CA THR A 100 -8.14 9.88 21.94
C THR A 100 -8.01 8.58 21.14
N ALA A 101 -6.81 8.05 20.96
CA ALA A 101 -6.57 6.74 20.33
C ALA A 101 -7.30 5.63 21.08
N ARG A 102 -7.12 5.55 22.41
CA ARG A 102 -7.80 4.58 23.27
C ARG A 102 -9.33 4.66 23.17
N ARG A 103 -9.90 5.87 23.06
CA ARG A 103 -11.35 6.08 22.89
C ARG A 103 -11.86 5.53 21.55
N VAL A 104 -11.05 5.62 20.50
CA VAL A 104 -11.36 5.12 19.15
C VAL A 104 -11.04 3.62 19.02
N GLY A 105 -10.40 3.02 20.02
CA GLY A 105 -10.06 1.59 20.05
C GLY A 105 -8.75 1.26 19.33
N ILE A 106 -7.83 2.23 19.24
CA ILE A 106 -6.49 2.10 18.66
C ILE A 106 -5.45 2.23 19.77
#